data_AF-Q3TAE3-F1
#
_entry.id   AF-Q3TAE3-F1
#
_cell.length_a   1.000
_cell.length_b   1.000
_cell.length_c   1.000
_cell.angle_alpha   90.00
_cell.angle_beta   90.00
_cell.angle_gamma   90.00
#
_symmetry.space_group_name_H-M   'P 1'
#
loop_
_entity.id
_entity.type
_entity.pdbx_description
1 polymer ?
#
loop_
_entity_poly.entity_id
_entity_poly.type
_entity_poly.pdbx_seq_one_letter_code
_entity_poly.pdbx_strand_id
1 'polypeptide(L)'
;TSYANPGEVVRLTDRGYSHSCCLSRHCDFFISKYSNQKNPHCVSLYKLSSPEDDPVHKTKEFWATILDSAGPLPDYTPPEIFSFESTTGFTLYGMLYKPHDLQPGKKYPTVLFIYGGPQVQLVNNRFKGVKYFRLNTLASLGYVVVVIDNRGSCHRGLKFEGAFKYKMGQIEIDDQVEGLQYLASQYDFIDLDRVGIHGWSYGGYLSLMALMQRSDIFRVAIAGAPVTLWIFYDTGYTERYMGHPDQNEQGYYLGSVAMQAEKFPSEPNRLLLLHGFLDENVHFAHTSILLSFLVRAGKPYDLQIYPQERHSIRVPESGEHYELHLLHYLQENLGSRIAALKVI
;
A
#
# COMPACT_ATOMS: atom_id res chain seq x y z
N THR A 1 -8.64 10.87 30.96
CA THR A 1 -8.98 12.30 31.01
C THR A 1 -10.47 12.41 31.17
N SER A 2 -10.96 13.30 32.04
CA SER A 2 -12.39 13.55 32.17
C SER A 2 -12.82 14.58 31.13
N TYR A 3 -14.04 14.47 30.58
CA TYR A 3 -14.58 15.54 29.74
C TYR A 3 -14.98 16.77 30.57
N ALA A 4 -15.21 16.62 31.87
CA ALA A 4 -15.57 17.73 32.76
C ALA A 4 -14.34 18.56 33.15
N ASN A 5 -13.24 17.89 33.48
CA ASN A 5 -11.96 18.48 33.81
C ASN A 5 -10.85 17.75 33.03
N PRO A 6 -10.56 18.15 31.79
CA PRO A 6 -9.61 17.45 30.95
C PRO A 6 -8.19 17.59 31.52
N GLY A 7 -7.63 16.44 31.94
CA GLY A 7 -6.26 16.26 32.41
C GLY A 7 -5.62 15.04 31.76
N GLU A 8 -4.99 14.17 32.56
CA GLU A 8 -4.21 13.03 32.09
C GLU A 8 -5.01 12.04 31.21
N VAL A 9 -4.42 11.59 30.10
CA VAL A 9 -4.98 10.54 29.23
C VAL A 9 -4.38 9.19 29.63
N VAL A 10 -5.17 8.38 30.33
CA VAL A 10 -4.78 7.01 30.74
C VAL A 10 -5.00 6.05 29.58
N ARG A 11 -3.94 5.34 29.17
CA ARG A 11 -4.01 4.28 28.16
C ARG A 11 -4.47 2.96 28.80
N LEU A 12 -5.52 2.36 28.25
CA LEU A 12 -6.11 1.11 28.75
C LEU A 12 -5.59 -0.17 28.07
N THR A 13 -4.87 -0.06 26.95
CA THR A 13 -4.39 -1.22 26.18
C THR A 13 -2.88 -1.34 26.27
N ASP A 14 -2.35 -2.56 26.28
CA ASP A 14 -0.90 -2.81 26.39
C ASP A 14 -0.15 -2.34 25.13
N ARG A 15 1.10 -1.89 25.29
CA ARG A 15 1.95 -1.55 24.14
C ARG A 15 2.38 -2.84 23.43
N GLY A 16 2.87 -2.69 22.19
CA GLY A 16 3.34 -3.83 21.39
C GLY A 16 2.27 -4.45 20.47
N TYR A 17 1.03 -3.96 20.53
CA TYR A 17 -0.08 -4.35 19.67
C TYR A 17 -0.83 -3.13 19.14
N SER A 18 -1.55 -3.32 18.03
CA SER A 18 -2.57 -2.39 17.57
C SER A 18 -3.95 -2.96 17.92
N HIS A 19 -4.81 -2.12 18.48
CA HIS A 19 -6.10 -2.52 19.05
C HIS A 19 -7.26 -1.90 18.29
N SER A 20 -8.30 -2.69 18.06
CA SER A 20 -9.65 -2.25 17.69
C SER A 20 -10.56 -2.61 18.85
N CYS A 21 -11.11 -1.62 19.55
CA CYS A 21 -11.83 -1.83 20.80
C CYS A 21 -13.33 -1.51 20.68
N CYS A 22 -14.13 -2.20 21.48
CA CYS A 22 -15.56 -1.92 21.67
C CYS A 22 -15.85 -1.84 23.17
N LEU A 23 -16.34 -0.69 23.64
CA LEU A 23 -16.67 -0.45 25.05
C LEU A 23 -18.13 -0.86 25.32
N SER A 24 -18.37 -1.51 26.46
CA SER A 24 -19.71 -1.81 26.97
C SER A 24 -20.52 -0.53 27.13
N ARG A 25 -21.84 -0.58 26.87
CA ARG A 25 -22.75 0.54 27.16
C ARG A 25 -22.80 0.90 28.64
N HIS A 26 -22.46 -0.05 29.52
CA HIS A 26 -22.39 0.15 30.96
C HIS A 26 -21.02 0.65 31.43
N CYS A 27 -20.04 0.82 30.52
CA CYS A 27 -18.70 1.33 30.80
C CYS A 27 -17.89 0.52 31.84
N ASP A 28 -18.21 -0.76 32.01
CA ASP A 28 -17.65 -1.70 32.98
C ASP A 28 -16.81 -2.82 32.34
N PHE A 29 -16.89 -2.96 31.02
CA PHE A 29 -16.09 -3.89 30.23
C PHE A 29 -15.71 -3.27 28.88
N PHE A 30 -14.63 -3.76 28.28
CA PHE A 30 -14.36 -3.56 26.86
C PHE A 30 -13.78 -4.82 26.21
N ILE A 31 -14.08 -4.99 24.93
CA ILE A 31 -13.49 -6.00 24.07
C ILE A 31 -12.36 -5.35 23.28
N SER A 32 -11.25 -6.07 23.12
CA SER A 32 -10.17 -5.67 22.21
C SER A 32 -9.90 -6.77 21.19
N LYS A 33 -10.03 -6.45 19.91
CA LYS A 33 -9.42 -7.21 18.81
C LYS A 33 -8.03 -6.63 18.56
N TYR A 34 -6.97 -7.39 18.79
CA TYR A 34 -5.61 -6.88 18.70
C TYR A 34 -4.65 -7.84 17.99
N SER A 35 -3.64 -7.28 17.35
CA SER A 35 -2.58 -8.03 16.66
C SER A 35 -1.29 -7.21 16.62
N ASN A 36 -0.20 -7.85 16.22
CA ASN A 36 1.06 -7.19 15.89
C ASN A 36 1.69 -7.87 14.66
N GLN A 37 2.86 -7.42 14.21
CA GLN A 37 3.49 -7.98 13.01
C GLN A 37 3.67 -9.51 13.06
N LYS A 38 3.95 -10.07 14.24
CA LYS A 38 4.28 -11.49 14.43
C LYS A 38 3.08 -12.37 14.73
N ASN A 39 2.12 -11.86 15.50
CA ASN A 39 1.03 -12.66 16.05
C ASN A 39 -0.28 -12.37 15.32
N PRO A 40 -0.98 -13.40 14.80
CA PRO A 40 -2.35 -13.25 14.34
C PRO A 40 -3.27 -12.66 15.42
N HIS A 41 -4.42 -12.16 15.00
CA HIS A 41 -5.29 -11.41 15.88
C HIS A 41 -5.94 -12.29 16.96
N CYS A 42 -5.95 -11.78 18.19
CA CYS A 42 -6.78 -12.30 19.29
C CYS A 42 -7.99 -11.39 19.50
N VAL A 43 -9.00 -11.90 20.21
CA VAL A 43 -10.08 -11.10 20.78
C VAL A 43 -10.20 -11.44 22.26
N SER A 44 -10.03 -10.44 23.12
CA SER A 44 -10.08 -10.61 24.59
C SER A 44 -11.04 -9.61 25.22
N LEU A 45 -11.67 -10.05 26.30
CA LEU A 45 -12.56 -9.27 27.15
C LEU A 45 -11.80 -8.78 28.38
N TYR A 46 -11.94 -7.50 28.69
CA TYR A 46 -11.32 -6.86 29.85
C TYR A 46 -12.38 -6.19 30.71
N LYS A 47 -12.32 -6.42 32.02
CA LYS A 47 -13.13 -5.73 33.02
C LYS A 47 -12.49 -4.39 33.36
N LEU A 48 -13.31 -3.35 33.50
CA LEU A 48 -12.90 -2.03 33.95
C LEU A 48 -13.31 -1.82 35.40
N SER A 49 -12.38 -1.26 36.17
CA SER A 49 -12.58 -0.91 37.57
C SER A 49 -11.97 0.45 37.88
N SER A 50 -12.36 1.02 39.01
CA SER A 50 -11.74 2.21 39.56
C SER A 50 -11.22 1.89 40.96
N PRO A 51 -10.06 2.47 41.35
CA PRO A 51 -9.68 2.55 42.76
C PRO A 51 -10.77 3.24 43.60
N GLU A 52 -10.90 2.87 44.88
CA GLU A 52 -11.89 3.47 45.79
C GLU A 52 -11.64 4.97 46.04
N ASP A 53 -10.37 5.36 46.03
CA ASP A 53 -9.87 6.72 46.27
C ASP A 53 -9.90 7.61 45.03
N ASP A 54 -9.97 7.04 43.82
CA ASP A 54 -10.06 7.80 42.56
C ASP A 54 -11.01 7.12 41.53
N PRO A 55 -12.31 7.47 41.55
CA PRO A 55 -13.28 7.01 40.57
C PRO A 55 -13.01 7.45 39.12
N VAL A 56 -12.18 8.49 38.92
CA VAL A 56 -11.82 9.01 37.60
C VAL A 56 -10.74 8.13 36.97
N HIS A 57 -9.84 7.59 37.78
CA HIS A 57 -8.86 6.62 37.31
C HIS A 57 -9.55 5.30 36.93
N LYS A 58 -9.13 4.74 35.79
CA LYS A 58 -9.63 3.47 35.27
C LYS A 58 -8.49 2.49 35.10
N THR A 59 -8.65 1.33 35.72
CA THR A 59 -7.77 0.17 35.54
C THR A 59 -8.49 -0.89 34.72
N LYS A 60 -7.71 -1.82 34.15
CA LYS A 60 -8.22 -2.94 33.38
C LYS A 60 -7.67 -4.27 33.89
N GLU A 61 -8.53 -5.28 33.92
CA GLU A 61 -8.18 -6.65 34.26
C GLU A 61 -8.59 -7.58 33.11
N PHE A 62 -7.73 -8.52 32.73
CA PHE A 62 -8.11 -9.56 31.77
C PHE A 62 -9.20 -10.44 32.37
N TRP A 63 -10.29 -10.65 31.64
CA TRP A 63 -11.42 -11.44 32.12
C TRP A 63 -11.57 -12.78 31.40
N ALA A 64 -11.55 -12.75 30.07
CA ALA A 64 -11.71 -13.96 29.27
C ALA A 64 -11.17 -13.77 27.84
N THR A 65 -10.80 -14.88 27.21
CA THR A 65 -10.55 -14.94 25.76
C THR A 65 -11.85 -15.22 25.02
N ILE A 66 -12.14 -14.42 23.99
CA ILE A 66 -13.25 -14.64 23.04
C ILE A 66 -12.74 -15.41 21.81
N LEU A 67 -11.55 -15.07 21.32
CA LEU A 67 -10.89 -15.74 20.21
C LEU A 67 -9.39 -15.81 20.47
N ASP A 68 -8.85 -17.02 20.55
CA ASP A 68 -7.41 -17.25 20.59
C ASP A 68 -6.76 -17.02 19.22
N SER A 69 -5.48 -16.63 19.24
CA SER A 69 -4.68 -16.57 18.03
C SER A 69 -4.44 -17.97 17.48
N ALA A 70 -4.41 -18.09 16.14
CA ALA A 70 -3.99 -19.32 15.47
C ALA A 70 -2.51 -19.69 15.72
N GLY A 71 -1.74 -18.81 16.37
CA GLY A 71 -0.30 -18.93 16.53
C GLY A 71 0.48 -18.45 15.30
N PRO A 72 1.80 -18.23 15.43
CA PRO A 72 2.63 -17.86 14.29
C PRO A 72 2.55 -18.92 13.17
N LEU A 73 2.26 -18.48 11.95
CA LEU A 73 2.19 -19.38 10.79
C LEU A 73 3.62 -19.78 10.36
N PRO A 74 3.93 -21.08 10.21
CA PRO A 74 5.31 -21.55 9.91
C PRO A 74 5.92 -20.95 8.64
N ASP A 75 5.12 -20.81 7.59
CA ASP A 75 5.58 -20.33 6.27
C ASP A 75 5.64 -18.79 6.17
N TYR A 76 5.26 -18.08 7.23
CA TYR A 76 5.14 -16.62 7.23
C TYR A 76 6.29 -15.97 8.01
N THR A 77 7.17 -15.29 7.29
CA THR A 77 8.18 -14.41 7.89
C THR A 77 7.66 -12.96 7.85
N PRO A 78 7.38 -12.33 9.01
CA PRO A 78 6.83 -10.98 9.05
C PRO A 78 7.85 -9.93 8.57
N PRO A 79 7.40 -8.79 8.03
CA PRO A 79 8.30 -7.72 7.66
C PRO A 79 8.87 -7.00 8.89
N GLU A 80 10.00 -6.34 8.69
CA GLU A 80 10.56 -5.39 9.64
C GLU A 80 10.01 -3.99 9.33
N ILE A 81 9.50 -3.29 10.36
CA ILE A 81 9.14 -1.86 10.22
C ILE A 81 10.42 -1.05 10.31
N PHE A 82 10.64 -0.17 9.33
CA PHE A 82 11.73 0.81 9.34
C PHE A 82 11.17 2.23 9.27
N SER A 83 12.03 3.22 9.49
CA SER A 83 11.73 4.62 9.25
C SER A 83 12.95 5.37 8.76
N PHE A 84 12.73 6.50 8.10
CA PHE A 84 13.78 7.43 7.68
C PHE A 84 13.28 8.87 7.80
N GLU A 85 14.20 9.80 8.01
CA GLU A 85 13.90 11.22 8.00
C GLU A 85 13.92 11.71 6.55
N SER A 86 12.74 12.04 6.03
CA SER A 86 12.62 12.59 4.68
C SER A 86 13.18 14.01 4.65
N THR A 87 13.80 14.37 3.53
CA THR A 87 14.18 15.76 3.19
C THR A 87 13.01 16.74 3.26
N THR A 88 11.77 16.24 3.27
CA THR A 88 10.52 17.01 3.41
C THR A 88 10.23 17.43 4.85
N GLY A 89 11.02 16.95 5.82
CA GLY A 89 10.89 17.26 7.25
C GLY A 89 9.95 16.32 8.02
N PHE A 90 9.47 15.24 7.41
CA PHE A 90 8.68 14.22 8.09
C PHE A 90 9.46 12.91 8.22
N THR A 91 9.37 12.26 9.37
CA THR A 91 9.68 10.83 9.48
C THR A 91 8.67 10.03 8.66
N LEU A 92 9.13 9.24 7.70
CA LEU A 92 8.31 8.30 6.92
C LEU A 92 8.56 6.87 7.40
N TYR A 93 7.51 6.06 7.42
CA TYR A 93 7.57 4.67 7.87
C TYR A 93 7.43 3.71 6.69
N GLY A 94 8.15 2.60 6.77
CA GLY A 94 8.10 1.54 5.78
C GLY A 94 8.08 0.13 6.39
N MET A 95 7.76 -0.86 5.56
CA MET A 95 7.93 -2.28 5.84
C MET A 95 8.90 -2.88 4.83
N LEU A 96 9.82 -3.70 5.32
CA LEU A 96 10.79 -4.44 4.51
C LEU A 96 10.58 -5.94 4.73
N TYR A 97 10.26 -6.66 3.66
CA TYR A 97 10.40 -8.11 3.60
C TYR A 97 11.74 -8.43 2.95
N LYS A 98 12.65 -9.03 3.72
CA LYS A 98 13.92 -9.52 3.21
C LYS A 98 13.68 -10.83 2.43
N PRO A 99 14.43 -11.09 1.35
CA PRO A 99 14.46 -12.40 0.71
C PRO A 99 14.69 -13.50 1.74
N HIS A 100 13.95 -14.60 1.63
CA HIS A 100 14.22 -15.77 2.45
C HIS A 100 15.56 -16.38 2.01
N ASP A 101 16.30 -16.98 2.95
CA ASP A 101 17.64 -17.55 2.72
C ASP A 101 18.62 -16.59 2.02
N LEU A 102 18.77 -15.40 2.62
CA LEU A 102 19.61 -14.32 2.08
C LEU A 102 21.10 -14.74 2.01
N GLN A 103 21.67 -14.63 0.80
CA GLN A 103 23.05 -15.02 0.53
C GLN A 103 23.97 -13.79 0.51
N PRO A 104 25.08 -13.79 1.28
CA PRO A 104 26.06 -12.69 1.26
C PRO A 104 26.61 -12.43 -0.15
N GLY A 105 26.78 -11.15 -0.50
CA GLY A 105 27.35 -10.74 -1.80
C GLY A 105 26.40 -10.91 -3.00
N LYS A 106 25.13 -11.26 -2.79
CA LYS A 106 24.10 -11.29 -3.84
C LYS A 106 23.11 -10.13 -3.70
N LYS A 107 22.74 -9.55 -4.85
CA LYS A 107 21.66 -8.57 -4.95
C LYS A 107 20.40 -9.21 -5.53
N TYR A 108 19.25 -8.77 -5.03
CA TYR A 108 17.94 -9.35 -5.32
C TYR A 108 17.00 -8.32 -5.95
N PRO A 109 16.15 -8.73 -6.91
CA PRO A 109 15.15 -7.85 -7.51
C PRO A 109 14.18 -7.34 -6.45
N THR A 110 13.73 -6.09 -6.60
CA THR A 110 12.87 -5.44 -5.60
C THR A 110 11.47 -5.22 -6.15
N VAL A 111 10.45 -5.54 -5.37
CA VAL A 111 9.04 -5.22 -5.65
C VAL A 111 8.56 -4.19 -4.62
N LEU A 112 8.27 -2.98 -5.07
CA LEU A 112 7.63 -1.95 -4.28
C LEU A 112 6.11 -2.13 -4.38
N PHE A 113 5.48 -2.57 -3.28
CA PHE A 113 4.02 -2.64 -3.19
C PHE A 113 3.46 -1.34 -2.62
N ILE A 114 2.52 -0.72 -3.33
CA ILE A 114 2.08 0.64 -3.06
C ILE A 114 0.55 0.78 -2.95
N TYR A 115 0.11 1.66 -2.04
CA TYR A 115 -1.20 2.29 -2.11
C TYR A 115 -1.04 3.81 -2.17
N GLY A 116 -0.41 4.43 -1.16
CA GLY A 116 0.04 5.83 -1.17
C GLY A 116 -1.03 6.93 -1.23
N GLY A 117 -2.31 6.56 -1.30
CA GLY A 117 -3.45 7.50 -1.31
C GLY A 117 -3.96 7.89 0.08
N PRO A 118 -4.90 8.86 0.16
CA PRO A 118 -5.52 9.32 1.40
C PRO A 118 -6.30 8.22 2.12
N GLN A 119 -6.65 8.47 3.38
CA GLN A 119 -7.48 7.61 4.24
C GLN A 119 -6.90 6.23 4.59
N VAL A 120 -5.74 5.85 4.04
CA VAL A 120 -5.11 4.55 4.25
C VAL A 120 -3.73 4.70 4.88
N GLN A 121 -3.39 3.75 5.75
CA GLN A 121 -2.05 3.55 6.30
C GLN A 121 -1.72 2.05 6.18
N LEU A 122 -0.70 1.70 5.39
CA LEU A 122 -0.27 0.31 5.20
C LEU A 122 0.72 -0.13 6.29
N VAL A 123 1.59 0.78 6.73
CA VAL A 123 2.68 0.52 7.66
C VAL A 123 2.22 0.80 9.09
N ASN A 124 1.94 -0.27 9.82
CA ASN A 124 1.59 -0.24 11.23
C ASN A 124 1.86 -1.61 11.85
N ASN A 125 1.91 -1.65 13.19
CA ASN A 125 2.15 -2.88 13.93
C ASN A 125 0.87 -3.74 14.03
N ARG A 126 0.45 -4.32 12.90
CA ARG A 126 -0.67 -5.27 12.76
C ARG A 126 -0.21 -6.50 11.99
N PHE A 127 -0.91 -7.62 12.16
CA PHE A 127 -0.60 -8.85 11.43
C PHE A 127 -0.89 -8.70 9.94
N LYS A 128 0.12 -8.88 9.08
CA LYS A 128 0.00 -8.73 7.62
C LYS A 128 -0.19 -10.06 6.89
N GLY A 129 0.08 -11.18 7.54
CA GLY A 129 0.06 -12.54 6.97
C GLY A 129 -1.31 -13.11 6.58
N VAL A 130 -2.37 -12.29 6.55
CA VAL A 130 -3.66 -12.64 5.95
C VAL A 130 -3.83 -11.87 4.64
N LYS A 131 -4.08 -10.56 4.71
CA LYS A 131 -4.36 -9.72 3.53
C LYS A 131 -3.16 -9.58 2.59
N TYR A 132 -1.95 -9.57 3.12
CA TYR A 132 -0.71 -9.32 2.36
C TYR A 132 0.20 -10.55 2.35
N PHE A 133 -0.36 -11.75 2.53
CA PHE A 133 0.40 -13.01 2.57
C PHE A 133 1.28 -13.19 1.32
N ARG A 134 0.82 -12.75 0.14
CA ARG A 134 1.60 -12.85 -1.11
C ARG A 134 2.86 -11.99 -1.15
N LEU A 135 2.98 -10.95 -0.30
CA LEU A 135 4.26 -10.24 -0.16
C LEU A 135 5.31 -11.13 0.49
N ASN A 136 4.92 -12.00 1.43
CA ASN A 136 5.80 -13.02 1.97
C ASN A 136 6.10 -14.12 0.94
N THR A 137 5.15 -14.49 0.08
CA THR A 137 5.42 -15.42 -1.05
C THR A 137 6.43 -14.84 -2.04
N LEU A 138 6.39 -13.54 -2.33
CA LEU A 138 7.43 -12.89 -3.14
C LEU A 138 8.80 -12.95 -2.46
N ALA A 139 8.85 -12.69 -1.15
CA ALA A 139 10.08 -12.80 -0.36
C ALA A 139 10.64 -14.23 -0.35
N SER A 140 9.79 -15.25 -0.27
CA SER A 140 10.20 -16.66 -0.33
C SER A 140 10.75 -17.06 -1.71
N LEU A 141 10.39 -16.33 -2.76
CA LEU A 141 10.90 -16.51 -4.13
C LEU A 141 12.12 -15.64 -4.44
N GLY A 142 12.67 -14.94 -3.44
CA GLY A 142 13.89 -14.16 -3.58
C GLY A 142 13.68 -12.70 -4.01
N TYR A 143 12.48 -12.14 -3.89
CA TYR A 143 12.27 -10.71 -4.07
C TYR A 143 12.45 -9.95 -2.77
N VAL A 144 13.12 -8.80 -2.81
CA VAL A 144 12.97 -7.79 -1.75
C VAL A 144 11.58 -7.19 -1.91
N VAL A 145 10.78 -7.07 -0.85
CA VAL A 145 9.49 -6.38 -0.92
C VAL A 145 9.48 -5.18 0.01
N VAL A 146 9.14 -4.01 -0.54
CA VAL A 146 9.10 -2.73 0.18
C VAL A 146 7.68 -2.18 0.15
N VAL A 147 7.25 -1.57 1.26
CA VAL A 147 6.02 -0.77 1.36
C VAL A 147 6.36 0.49 2.14
N ILE A 148 5.97 1.67 1.65
CA ILE A 148 6.21 2.95 2.33
C ILE A 148 4.90 3.73 2.42
N ASP A 149 4.61 4.30 3.60
CA ASP A 149 3.54 5.27 3.79
C ASP A 149 4.09 6.68 3.51
N ASN A 150 3.94 7.15 2.26
CA ASN A 150 4.30 8.50 1.84
C ASN A 150 3.39 9.59 2.44
N ARG A 151 3.79 10.86 2.28
CA ARG A 151 2.94 12.03 2.58
C ARG A 151 1.62 11.90 1.84
N GLY A 152 0.52 12.19 2.55
CA GLY A 152 -0.83 11.94 2.07
C GLY A 152 -1.53 10.73 2.71
N SER A 153 -0.79 9.74 3.21
CA SER A 153 -1.37 8.65 4.01
C SER A 153 -1.93 9.14 5.35
N CYS A 154 -2.81 8.35 5.97
CA CYS A 154 -3.57 8.78 7.16
C CYS A 154 -2.84 8.53 8.49
N HIS A 155 -3.49 8.88 9.62
CA HIS A 155 -2.96 8.74 11.00
C HIS A 155 -1.71 9.55 11.35
N ARG A 156 -1.43 10.62 10.58
CA ARG A 156 -0.28 11.52 10.76
C ARG A 156 -0.65 13.01 10.89
N GLY A 157 -1.95 13.30 11.02
CA GLY A 157 -2.49 14.66 11.12
C GLY A 157 -2.72 15.33 9.76
N LEU A 158 -3.57 16.35 9.75
CA LEU A 158 -4.08 16.96 8.51
C LEU A 158 -2.99 17.62 7.65
N LYS A 159 -1.93 18.16 8.26
CA LYS A 159 -0.79 18.74 7.51
C LYS A 159 -0.06 17.69 6.67
N PHE A 160 0.06 16.48 7.19
CA PHE A 160 0.69 15.37 6.49
C PHE A 160 -0.23 14.80 5.39
N GLU A 161 -1.51 14.61 5.70
CA GLU A 161 -2.50 14.14 4.71
C GLU A 161 -2.75 15.17 3.59
N GLY A 162 -2.74 16.46 3.91
CA GLY A 162 -2.98 17.55 2.96
C GLY A 162 -1.80 17.90 2.06
N ALA A 163 -0.67 17.18 2.14
CA ALA A 163 0.54 17.48 1.38
C ALA A 163 0.33 17.45 -0.14
N PHE A 164 -0.55 16.56 -0.63
CA PHE A 164 -0.90 16.45 -2.04
C PHE A 164 -2.19 17.19 -2.43
N LYS A 165 -2.71 18.10 -1.60
CA LYS A 165 -3.92 18.85 -1.98
C LYS A 165 -3.64 19.60 -3.28
N TYR A 166 -4.51 19.39 -4.28
CA TYR A 166 -4.38 19.86 -5.67
C TYR A 166 -3.24 19.22 -6.49
N LYS A 167 -2.52 18.24 -5.92
CA LYS A 167 -1.24 17.71 -6.45
C LYS A 167 -1.14 16.19 -6.38
N MET A 168 -2.27 15.47 -6.41
CA MET A 168 -2.26 14.01 -6.42
C MET A 168 -1.41 13.47 -7.57
N GLY A 169 -0.56 12.49 -7.27
CA GLY A 169 0.39 11.86 -8.20
C GLY A 169 1.67 12.63 -8.47
N GLN A 170 1.88 13.81 -7.87
CA GLN A 170 3.07 14.64 -8.12
C GLN A 170 4.15 14.49 -7.05
N ILE A 171 3.80 14.06 -5.82
CA ILE A 171 4.73 14.06 -4.68
C ILE A 171 5.01 12.66 -4.13
N GLU A 172 4.12 11.72 -4.42
CA GLU A 172 4.11 10.42 -3.76
C GLU A 172 5.31 9.58 -4.21
N ILE A 173 5.68 9.65 -5.49
CA ILE A 173 6.79 8.87 -6.05
C ILE A 173 8.14 9.36 -5.52
N ASP A 174 8.29 10.64 -5.21
CA ASP A 174 9.52 11.16 -4.60
C ASP A 174 9.78 10.52 -3.23
N ASP A 175 8.75 10.46 -2.37
CA ASP A 175 8.84 9.84 -1.05
C ASP A 175 9.14 8.33 -1.15
N GLN A 176 8.55 7.66 -2.15
CA GLN A 176 8.78 6.23 -2.39
C GLN A 176 10.21 5.94 -2.85
N VAL A 177 10.74 6.77 -3.76
CA VAL A 177 12.12 6.64 -4.25
C VAL A 177 13.11 7.01 -3.16
N GLU A 178 12.86 8.04 -2.36
CA GLU A 178 13.71 8.43 -1.22
C GLU A 178 13.83 7.28 -0.21
N GLY A 179 12.72 6.66 0.17
CA GLY A 179 12.74 5.51 1.08
C GLY A 179 13.42 4.27 0.48
N LEU A 180 13.25 4.04 -0.83
CA LEU A 180 13.92 2.95 -1.53
C LEU A 180 15.45 3.15 -1.60
N GLN A 181 15.90 4.38 -1.89
CA GLN A 181 17.32 4.75 -1.90
C GLN A 181 17.92 4.70 -0.49
N TYR A 182 17.19 5.15 0.53
CA TYR A 182 17.57 4.98 1.93
C TYR A 182 17.86 3.51 2.22
N LEU A 183 16.92 2.60 1.91
CA LEU A 183 17.12 1.17 2.12
C LEU A 183 18.32 0.62 1.34
N ALA A 184 18.48 0.99 0.07
CA ALA A 184 19.60 0.52 -0.76
C ALA A 184 20.97 1.01 -0.25
N SER A 185 21.01 2.15 0.45
CA SER A 185 22.23 2.61 1.12
C SER A 185 22.59 1.81 2.38
N GLN A 186 21.58 1.22 3.03
CA GLN A 186 21.74 0.42 4.26
C GLN A 186 21.92 -1.07 3.98
N TYR A 187 21.37 -1.55 2.87
CA TYR A 187 21.29 -2.96 2.52
C TYR A 187 21.81 -3.19 1.10
N ASP A 188 23.01 -3.75 1.00
CA ASP A 188 23.71 -4.05 -0.25
C ASP A 188 23.00 -5.10 -1.12
N PHE A 189 22.11 -5.90 -0.53
CA PHE A 189 21.30 -6.90 -1.23
C PHE A 189 20.17 -6.32 -2.09
N ILE A 190 19.91 -5.00 -2.03
CA ILE A 190 18.87 -4.36 -2.84
C ILE A 190 19.43 -4.03 -4.23
N ASP A 191 18.84 -4.61 -5.26
CA ASP A 191 19.18 -4.34 -6.65
C ASP A 191 18.32 -3.21 -7.23
N LEU A 192 18.87 -1.99 -7.28
CA LEU A 192 18.18 -0.83 -7.84
C LEU A 192 18.02 -0.88 -9.37
N ASP A 193 18.74 -1.76 -10.06
CA ASP A 193 18.59 -1.92 -11.52
C ASP A 193 17.35 -2.77 -11.87
N ARG A 194 16.77 -3.47 -10.88
CA ARG A 194 15.62 -4.38 -11.03
C ARG A 194 14.53 -4.10 -10.00
N VAL A 195 13.94 -2.91 -10.09
CA VAL A 195 12.79 -2.50 -9.26
C VAL A 195 11.50 -2.57 -10.06
N GLY A 196 10.54 -3.38 -9.60
CA GLY A 196 9.16 -3.37 -10.04
C GLY A 196 8.26 -2.63 -9.04
N ILE A 197 7.17 -2.04 -9.51
CA ILE A 197 6.15 -1.41 -8.67
C ILE A 197 4.76 -2.00 -8.96
N HIS A 198 3.99 -2.25 -7.91
CA HIS A 198 2.65 -2.80 -8.04
C HIS A 198 1.69 -2.23 -6.99
N GLY A 199 0.49 -1.87 -7.42
CA GLY A 199 -0.61 -1.49 -6.54
C GLY A 199 -1.98 -1.62 -7.20
N TRP A 200 -3.02 -1.50 -6.38
CA TRP A 200 -4.43 -1.52 -6.79
C TRP A 200 -5.11 -0.18 -6.47
N SER A 201 -6.09 0.21 -7.28
CA SER A 201 -6.83 1.47 -7.13
C SER A 201 -5.87 2.67 -7.18
N TYR A 202 -5.81 3.51 -6.13
CA TYR A 202 -4.81 4.58 -6.03
C TYR A 202 -3.36 4.05 -6.13
N GLY A 203 -3.09 2.84 -5.65
CA GLY A 203 -1.79 2.20 -5.82
C GLY A 203 -1.48 1.85 -7.28
N GLY A 204 -2.50 1.48 -8.06
CA GLY A 204 -2.37 1.26 -9.50
C GLY A 204 -2.12 2.57 -10.23
N TYR A 205 -2.84 3.63 -9.85
CA TYR A 205 -2.57 4.99 -10.31
C TYR A 205 -1.11 5.41 -10.05
N LEU A 206 -0.60 5.20 -8.84
CA LEU A 206 0.80 5.51 -8.52
C LEU A 206 1.79 4.59 -9.23
N SER A 207 1.44 3.34 -9.54
CA SER A 207 2.29 2.47 -10.36
C SER A 207 2.43 3.02 -11.79
N LEU A 208 1.36 3.58 -12.37
CA LEU A 208 1.43 4.29 -13.66
C LEU A 208 2.28 5.56 -13.55
N MET A 209 2.05 6.38 -12.52
CA MET A 209 2.84 7.59 -12.28
C MET A 209 4.33 7.29 -12.10
N ALA A 210 4.67 6.23 -11.37
CA ALA A 210 6.04 5.80 -11.15
C ALA A 210 6.74 5.46 -12.47
N LEU A 211 6.10 4.68 -13.35
CA LEU A 211 6.68 4.34 -14.65
C LEU A 211 6.79 5.55 -15.58
N MET A 212 5.82 6.46 -15.52
CA MET A 212 5.77 7.67 -16.35
C MET A 212 6.80 8.72 -15.91
N GLN A 213 7.01 8.89 -14.60
CA GLN A 213 7.87 9.93 -14.04
C GLN A 213 9.31 9.46 -13.82
N ARG A 214 9.49 8.19 -13.42
CA ARG A 214 10.74 7.62 -12.93
C ARG A 214 11.07 6.29 -13.59
N SER A 215 11.02 6.26 -14.93
CA SER A 215 11.42 5.10 -15.72
C SER A 215 12.90 4.72 -15.55
N ASP A 216 13.71 5.61 -14.97
CA ASP A 216 15.08 5.37 -14.52
C ASP A 216 15.17 4.45 -13.30
N ILE A 217 14.15 4.45 -12.43
CA ILE A 217 14.08 3.61 -11.24
C ILE A 217 13.25 2.35 -11.50
N PHE A 218 12.06 2.51 -12.08
CA PHE A 218 11.08 1.42 -12.16
C PHE A 218 11.17 0.69 -13.50
N ARG A 219 11.64 -0.56 -13.48
CA ARG A 219 11.71 -1.44 -14.64
C ARG A 219 10.34 -1.87 -15.14
N VAL A 220 9.47 -2.30 -14.23
CA VAL A 220 8.11 -2.75 -14.53
C VAL A 220 7.09 -2.09 -13.59
N ALA A 221 5.91 -1.76 -14.11
CA ALA A 221 4.77 -1.31 -13.34
C ALA A 221 3.54 -2.16 -13.63
N ILE A 222 2.91 -2.65 -12.57
CA ILE A 222 1.70 -3.49 -12.63
C ILE A 222 0.57 -2.73 -11.95
N ALA A 223 -0.30 -2.13 -12.76
CA ALA A 223 -1.34 -1.21 -12.28
C ALA A 223 -2.72 -1.88 -12.28
N GLY A 224 -3.25 -2.16 -11.10
CA GLY A 224 -4.59 -2.73 -10.91
C GLY A 224 -5.66 -1.69 -10.68
N ALA A 225 -6.75 -1.74 -11.47
CA ALA A 225 -7.89 -0.80 -11.46
C ALA A 225 -7.48 0.68 -11.27
N PRO A 226 -6.55 1.22 -12.09
CA PRO A 226 -5.99 2.54 -11.87
C PRO A 226 -6.97 3.65 -12.27
N VAL A 227 -7.00 4.74 -11.50
CA VAL A 227 -7.53 6.02 -12.00
C VAL A 227 -6.54 6.56 -13.03
N THR A 228 -6.99 6.73 -14.27
CA THR A 228 -6.15 7.27 -15.36
C THR A 228 -6.51 8.70 -15.77
N LEU A 229 -7.68 9.18 -15.34
CA LEU A 229 -8.26 10.44 -15.76
C LEU A 229 -9.20 11.00 -14.68
N TRP A 230 -8.76 12.02 -13.92
CA TRP A 230 -9.50 12.46 -12.72
C TRP A 230 -10.91 12.99 -12.98
N ILE A 231 -11.18 13.53 -14.17
CA ILE A 231 -12.53 14.00 -14.54
C ILE A 231 -13.58 12.88 -14.67
N PHE A 232 -13.17 11.61 -14.64
CA PHE A 232 -14.09 10.47 -14.67
C PHE A 232 -14.49 9.98 -13.26
N TYR A 233 -13.78 10.43 -12.22
CA TYR A 233 -14.02 9.95 -10.86
C TYR A 233 -15.02 10.84 -10.12
N ASP A 234 -15.60 10.35 -9.02
CA ASP A 234 -16.75 11.01 -8.39
C ASP A 234 -16.40 12.36 -7.75
N THR A 235 -17.42 13.23 -7.62
CA THR A 235 -17.28 14.57 -7.05
C THR A 235 -16.79 14.55 -5.60
N GLY A 236 -17.39 13.70 -4.76
CA GLY A 236 -17.13 13.66 -3.33
C GLY A 236 -15.67 13.37 -3.01
N TYR A 237 -15.06 12.41 -3.70
CA TYR A 237 -13.64 12.13 -3.58
C TYR A 237 -12.78 13.20 -4.26
N THR A 238 -13.04 13.46 -5.54
CA THR A 238 -12.12 14.23 -6.37
C THR A 238 -12.08 15.70 -5.96
N GLU A 239 -13.22 16.34 -5.73
CA GLU A 239 -13.26 17.75 -5.32
C GLU A 239 -12.67 17.98 -3.92
N ARG A 240 -12.75 16.99 -3.02
CA ARG A 240 -12.14 17.06 -1.69
C ARG A 240 -10.62 17.21 -1.75
N TYR A 241 -9.96 16.51 -2.66
CA TYR A 241 -8.49 16.48 -2.74
C TYR A 241 -7.93 17.36 -3.86
N MET A 242 -8.63 17.45 -4.99
CA MET A 242 -8.19 18.12 -6.22
C MET A 242 -8.98 19.39 -6.56
N GLY A 243 -10.03 19.72 -5.82
CA GLY A 243 -10.90 20.88 -6.10
C GLY A 243 -11.73 20.70 -7.37
N HIS A 244 -12.46 21.75 -7.77
CA HIS A 244 -13.17 21.76 -9.05
C HIS A 244 -12.15 21.80 -10.22
N PRO A 245 -12.39 21.10 -11.35
CA PRO A 245 -11.48 21.11 -12.50
C PRO A 245 -11.05 22.51 -12.96
N ASP A 246 -11.98 23.45 -13.08
CA ASP A 246 -11.71 24.84 -13.49
C ASP A 246 -10.81 25.62 -12.52
N GLN A 247 -10.71 25.16 -11.25
CA GLN A 247 -9.87 25.80 -10.24
C GLN A 247 -8.47 25.17 -10.15
N ASN A 248 -8.27 24.02 -10.79
CA ASN A 248 -7.04 23.24 -10.70
C ASN A 248 -6.72 22.51 -12.02
N GLU A 249 -6.86 23.19 -13.16
CA GLU A 249 -6.68 22.59 -14.49
C GLU A 249 -5.35 21.86 -14.62
N GLN A 250 -4.26 22.49 -14.16
CA GLN A 250 -2.92 21.90 -14.20
C GLN A 250 -2.81 20.66 -13.32
N GLY A 251 -3.40 20.66 -12.12
CA GLY A 251 -3.39 19.50 -11.23
C GLY A 251 -4.16 18.32 -11.83
N TYR A 252 -5.32 18.57 -12.45
CA TYR A 252 -6.07 17.54 -13.16
C TYR A 252 -5.32 16.98 -14.37
N TYR A 253 -4.65 17.84 -15.16
CA TYR A 253 -3.82 17.40 -16.28
C TYR A 253 -2.62 16.57 -15.82
N LEU A 254 -1.80 17.11 -14.91
CA LEU A 254 -0.60 16.44 -14.40
C LEU A 254 -0.95 15.14 -13.67
N GLY A 255 -2.07 15.11 -12.95
CA GLY A 255 -2.60 13.93 -12.26
C GLY A 255 -3.25 12.90 -13.17
N SER A 256 -3.44 13.17 -14.47
CA SER A 256 -4.14 12.27 -15.38
C SER A 256 -3.18 11.64 -16.38
N VAL A 257 -2.76 10.40 -16.12
CA VAL A 257 -1.78 9.67 -16.96
C VAL A 257 -2.29 9.40 -18.38
N ALA A 258 -3.61 9.31 -18.60
CA ALA A 258 -4.17 9.17 -19.94
C ALA A 258 -3.90 10.40 -20.82
N MET A 259 -3.75 11.59 -20.23
CA MET A 259 -3.43 12.84 -20.95
C MET A 259 -1.92 13.00 -21.23
N GLN A 260 -1.10 12.03 -20.82
CA GLN A 260 0.36 12.08 -20.87
C GLN A 260 0.94 10.77 -21.42
N ALA A 261 0.19 10.08 -22.28
CA ALA A 261 0.53 8.75 -22.78
C ALA A 261 1.89 8.71 -23.50
N GLU A 262 2.32 9.82 -24.11
CA GLU A 262 3.61 9.95 -24.79
C GLU A 262 4.82 9.76 -23.86
N LYS A 263 4.64 9.98 -22.56
CA LYS A 263 5.68 9.84 -21.53
C LYS A 263 5.91 8.40 -21.09
N PHE A 264 5.03 7.46 -21.45
CA PHE A 264 5.28 6.05 -21.14
C PHE A 264 6.46 5.50 -21.95
N PRO A 265 7.19 4.49 -21.42
CA PRO A 265 8.29 3.85 -22.14
C PRO A 265 7.86 3.32 -23.51
N SER A 266 8.77 3.35 -24.48
CA SER A 266 8.53 2.75 -25.80
C SER A 266 8.89 1.26 -25.83
N GLU A 267 9.54 0.76 -24.77
CA GLU A 267 9.94 -0.63 -24.60
C GLU A 267 8.79 -1.48 -24.05
N PRO A 268 8.51 -2.67 -24.63
CA PRO A 268 7.49 -3.59 -24.12
C PRO A 268 7.92 -4.26 -22.80
N ASN A 269 7.04 -5.06 -22.21
CA ASN A 269 7.27 -5.79 -20.96
C ASN A 269 7.50 -4.90 -19.72
N ARG A 270 7.18 -3.60 -19.80
CA ARG A 270 7.32 -2.64 -18.69
C ARG A 270 5.99 -2.23 -18.07
N LEU A 271 4.88 -2.33 -18.80
CA LEU A 271 3.57 -1.88 -18.36
C LEU A 271 2.56 -3.02 -18.44
N LEU A 272 2.03 -3.43 -17.28
CA LEU A 272 0.90 -4.35 -17.18
C LEU A 272 -0.30 -3.64 -16.55
N LEU A 273 -1.43 -3.64 -17.25
CA LEU A 273 -2.72 -3.14 -16.77
C LEU A 273 -3.60 -4.33 -16.34
N LEU A 274 -4.20 -4.23 -15.16
CA LEU A 274 -5.15 -5.20 -14.61
C LEU A 274 -6.46 -4.47 -14.30
N HIS A 275 -7.62 -5.01 -14.68
CA HIS A 275 -8.89 -4.36 -14.34
C HIS A 275 -10.07 -5.33 -14.29
N GLY A 276 -10.94 -5.18 -13.28
CA GLY A 276 -12.28 -5.78 -13.28
C GLY A 276 -13.16 -5.14 -14.36
N PHE A 277 -13.81 -5.93 -15.19
CA PHE A 277 -14.60 -5.40 -16.31
C PHE A 277 -15.91 -4.73 -15.87
N LEU A 278 -16.44 -5.15 -14.72
CA LEU A 278 -17.72 -4.70 -14.16
C LEU A 278 -17.55 -3.60 -13.10
N ASP A 279 -16.37 -2.97 -13.05
CA ASP A 279 -16.05 -1.93 -12.08
C ASP A 279 -16.92 -0.70 -12.28
N GLU A 280 -17.72 -0.39 -11.26
CA GLU A 280 -18.62 0.76 -11.17
C GLU A 280 -18.02 1.92 -10.38
N ASN A 281 -16.90 1.70 -9.69
CA ASN A 281 -16.23 2.71 -8.88
C ASN A 281 -15.14 3.40 -9.71
N VAL A 282 -14.11 2.65 -10.11
CA VAL A 282 -13.15 3.10 -11.11
C VAL A 282 -13.59 2.47 -12.42
N HIS A 283 -14.48 3.14 -13.16
CA HIS A 283 -15.04 2.57 -14.38
C HIS A 283 -13.94 2.04 -15.30
N PHE A 284 -14.14 0.88 -15.93
CA PHE A 284 -13.18 0.28 -16.89
C PHE A 284 -12.78 1.25 -18.04
N ALA A 285 -13.55 2.34 -18.21
CA ALA A 285 -13.26 3.44 -19.12
C ALA A 285 -11.90 4.09 -18.82
N HIS A 286 -11.44 4.08 -17.57
CA HIS A 286 -10.09 4.50 -17.22
C HIS A 286 -9.02 3.69 -17.95
N THR A 287 -9.14 2.36 -17.96
CA THR A 287 -8.22 1.52 -18.73
C THR A 287 -8.43 1.72 -20.22
N SER A 288 -9.67 1.65 -20.73
CA SER A 288 -9.89 1.72 -22.18
C SER A 288 -9.48 3.07 -22.80
N ILE A 289 -9.66 4.20 -22.10
CA ILE A 289 -9.21 5.52 -22.57
C ILE A 289 -7.68 5.62 -22.57
N LEU A 290 -7.01 5.11 -21.53
CA LEU A 290 -5.55 5.07 -21.48
C LEU A 290 -4.99 4.25 -22.65
N LEU A 291 -5.58 3.06 -22.90
CA LEU A 291 -5.20 2.23 -24.05
C LEU A 291 -5.39 2.97 -25.38
N SER A 292 -6.47 3.73 -25.54
CA SER A 292 -6.68 4.54 -26.74
C SER A 292 -5.54 5.54 -26.98
N PHE A 293 -5.10 6.24 -25.93
CA PHE A 293 -3.99 7.19 -26.04
C PHE A 293 -2.62 6.51 -26.19
N LEU A 294 -2.38 5.36 -25.52
CA LEU A 294 -1.17 4.56 -25.72
C LEU A 294 -1.05 4.07 -27.17
N VAL A 295 -2.14 3.58 -27.76
CA VAL A 295 -2.18 3.18 -29.18
C VAL A 295 -1.88 4.38 -30.09
N ARG A 296 -2.52 5.54 -29.84
CA ARG A 296 -2.26 6.77 -30.62
C ARG A 296 -0.81 7.24 -30.51
N ALA A 297 -0.18 7.06 -29.35
CA ALA A 297 1.22 7.42 -29.09
C ALA A 297 2.23 6.33 -29.50
N GLY A 298 1.78 5.18 -30.03
CA GLY A 298 2.65 4.07 -30.42
C GLY A 298 3.36 3.39 -29.25
N LYS A 299 2.74 3.36 -28.06
CA LYS A 299 3.32 2.81 -26.83
C LYS A 299 2.84 1.39 -26.54
N PRO A 300 3.73 0.46 -26.16
CA PRO A 300 3.36 -0.92 -25.86
C PRO A 300 2.70 -1.04 -24.48
N TYR A 301 1.88 -2.08 -24.30
CA TYR A 301 1.26 -2.44 -23.03
C TYR A 301 0.88 -3.93 -23.01
N ASP A 302 0.81 -4.49 -21.82
CA ASP A 302 0.15 -5.76 -21.51
C ASP A 302 -1.15 -5.50 -20.74
N LEU A 303 -2.18 -6.32 -20.96
CA LEU A 303 -3.50 -6.13 -20.35
C LEU A 303 -4.10 -7.47 -19.92
N GLN A 304 -4.59 -7.54 -18.69
CA GLN A 304 -5.47 -8.61 -18.22
C GLN A 304 -6.78 -8.05 -17.70
N ILE A 305 -7.87 -8.66 -18.13
CA ILE A 305 -9.23 -8.31 -17.74
C ILE A 305 -9.78 -9.42 -16.85
N TYR A 306 -10.47 -9.04 -15.78
CA TYR A 306 -11.24 -9.97 -14.94
C TYR A 306 -12.74 -9.75 -15.19
N PRO A 307 -13.38 -10.55 -16.07
CA PRO A 307 -14.71 -10.22 -16.59
C PRO A 307 -15.84 -10.32 -15.56
N GLN A 308 -15.64 -11.06 -14.47
CA GLN A 308 -16.62 -11.25 -13.40
C GLN A 308 -16.44 -10.28 -12.23
N GLU A 309 -15.40 -9.45 -12.27
CA GLU A 309 -14.98 -8.63 -11.13
C GLU A 309 -15.35 -7.17 -11.31
N ARG A 310 -15.63 -6.54 -10.17
CA ARG A 310 -15.86 -5.10 -10.01
C ARG A 310 -14.58 -4.45 -9.46
N HIS A 311 -14.69 -3.43 -8.59
CA HIS A 311 -13.55 -2.85 -7.85
C HIS A 311 -12.96 -3.76 -6.75
N SER A 312 -13.29 -5.05 -6.78
CA SER A 312 -12.84 -6.07 -5.83
C SER A 312 -12.82 -7.40 -6.53
N ILE A 313 -11.85 -8.26 -6.18
CA ILE A 313 -11.82 -9.66 -6.63
C ILE A 313 -12.59 -10.50 -5.61
N ARG A 314 -13.70 -11.11 -6.04
CA ARG A 314 -14.59 -11.92 -5.20
C ARG A 314 -14.65 -13.38 -5.63
N VAL A 315 -14.58 -13.65 -6.93
CA VAL A 315 -14.53 -15.02 -7.44
C VAL A 315 -13.13 -15.57 -7.13
N PRO A 316 -12.99 -16.67 -6.36
CA PRO A 316 -11.68 -17.21 -5.98
C PRO A 316 -10.77 -17.47 -7.18
N GLU A 317 -11.33 -18.00 -8.28
CA GLU A 317 -10.61 -18.32 -9.51
C GLU A 317 -9.98 -17.08 -10.16
N SER A 318 -10.65 -15.92 -10.10
CA SER A 318 -10.08 -14.64 -10.53
C SER A 318 -8.88 -14.25 -9.68
N GLY A 319 -8.94 -14.49 -8.36
CA GLY A 319 -7.85 -14.22 -7.42
C GLY A 319 -6.66 -15.13 -7.66
N GLU A 320 -6.89 -16.43 -7.83
CA GLU A 320 -5.86 -17.41 -8.16
C GLU A 320 -5.15 -17.07 -9.48
N HIS A 321 -5.91 -16.74 -10.53
CA HIS A 321 -5.35 -16.32 -11.80
C HIS A 321 -4.56 -15.01 -11.70
N TYR A 322 -5.07 -14.03 -10.95
CA TYR A 322 -4.36 -12.78 -10.66
C TYR A 322 -3.00 -13.03 -10.01
N GLU A 323 -2.96 -13.82 -8.95
CA GLU A 323 -1.72 -14.12 -8.23
C GLU A 323 -0.73 -14.89 -9.10
N LEU A 324 -1.21 -15.89 -9.85
CA LEU A 324 -0.39 -16.68 -10.77
C LEU A 324 0.23 -15.79 -11.87
N HIS A 325 -0.59 -14.96 -12.52
CA HIS A 325 -0.12 -14.10 -13.59
C HIS A 325 0.85 -13.03 -13.08
N LEU A 326 0.58 -12.44 -11.91
CA LEU A 326 1.48 -11.48 -11.26
C LEU A 326 2.87 -12.09 -11.01
N LEU A 327 2.92 -13.27 -10.40
CA LEU A 327 4.18 -13.97 -10.12
C LEU A 327 4.94 -14.30 -11.42
N HIS A 328 4.23 -14.82 -12.41
CA HIS A 328 4.83 -15.14 -13.71
C HIS A 328 5.35 -13.90 -14.43
N TYR A 329 4.60 -12.80 -14.42
CA TYR A 329 5.02 -11.54 -15.05
C TYR A 329 6.28 -10.97 -14.39
N LEU A 330 6.34 -10.97 -13.05
CA LEU A 330 7.54 -10.55 -12.31
C LEU A 330 8.72 -11.48 -12.61
N GLN A 331 8.51 -12.80 -12.68
CA GLN A 331 9.56 -13.74 -13.04
C GLN A 331 10.14 -13.45 -14.43
N GLU A 332 9.29 -13.32 -15.43
CA GLU A 332 9.69 -13.23 -16.84
C GLU A 332 10.25 -11.86 -17.23
N ASN A 333 9.89 -10.80 -16.49
CA ASN A 333 10.20 -9.43 -16.87
C ASN A 333 11.00 -8.66 -15.80
N LEU A 334 11.29 -9.27 -14.64
CA LEU A 334 12.09 -8.64 -13.58
C LEU A 334 13.11 -9.59 -12.93
N GLY A 335 12.66 -10.72 -12.36
CA GLY A 335 13.47 -11.49 -11.41
C GLY A 335 14.40 -12.52 -12.03
N SER A 336 14.00 -13.17 -13.13
CA SER A 336 14.73 -14.30 -13.70
C SER A 336 15.98 -13.89 -14.48
N ARG A 337 16.86 -14.86 -14.75
CA ARG A 337 18.00 -14.67 -15.66
C ARG A 337 17.56 -14.34 -17.09
N ILE A 338 16.42 -14.89 -17.53
CA ILE A 338 15.84 -14.62 -18.85
C ILE A 338 15.40 -13.15 -18.94
N ALA A 339 14.82 -12.59 -17.87
CA ALA A 339 14.44 -11.18 -17.82
C ALA A 339 15.62 -10.25 -18.10
N ALA A 340 16.81 -10.53 -17.54
CA ALA A 340 18.02 -9.75 -17.79
C ALA A 340 18.50 -9.82 -19.25
N LEU A 341 18.25 -10.95 -19.94
CA LEU A 341 18.64 -11.13 -21.34
C LEU A 341 17.70 -10.42 -22.33
N LYS A 342 16.44 -10.12 -21.94
CA LYS A 342 15.46 -9.42 -22.79
C LYS A 342 15.75 -7.92 -22.97
N VAL A 343 16.67 -7.35 -22.18
CA VAL A 343 17.02 -5.92 -22.18
C VAL A 343 18.25 -5.62 -23.06
N ILE A 344 18.98 -6.68 -23.44
CA ILE A 344 20.06 -6.67 -24.44
C ILE A 344 19.42 -6.81 -25.82
#